data_AF-A0A4Z1SXQ4-F1
#
_entry.id   AF-A0A4Z1SXQ4-F1
#
_cell.length_a   1.000
_cell.length_b   1.000
_cell.length_c   1.000
_cell.angle_alpha   90.00
_cell.angle_beta   90.00
_cell.angle_gamma   90.00
#
_symmetry.space_group_name_H-M   'P 1'
#
loop_
_entity.id
_entity.type
_entity.pdbx_description
1 polymer ?
#
loop_
_entity_poly.entity_id
_entity_poly.type
_entity_poly.pdbx_seq_one_letter_code
_entity_poly.pdbx_strand_id
1 'polypeptide(L)'
;MGVSLRNYTADSRKKITSPRSLLAMRRQAVRFSDIKFVSLDSFKERFPEESIAKLHHEKHEAKRLSLLDVVKQEYERICEHGISMEEFLYLGRPQELEKLVNANLSSNGKIDSGEVDKSSLAYTSKIRALEAIQKRQQREMQYKAEMEERMRQKEEKTRQMEEAKAKALAKQQEQREMQRIAELEKQQRIEEDRRKFKEKKDKERKMIEEREEQKREALQARQEAYRQQLAEEAARRAKEQEERQKQMEQRAEEYQRRVEAETEAKRQAMEAKEQERLRLMQEERDRKRAEADAKQREATRKIEAANKQRAKEDAERRATTLTKLQQGEERLARRREEERQRLEEEHRLVEEKEKARLEHLAKQRELAEKRRLEALQREEERASRAQEQADKRRLQDRLRIEEEKLRVQDRIDNAKRLWEQREYQKRVALTKLECKMDSALEVQRQKASQHELAQKLTAQISKMSESEMAELLKEAKSTVPRSRSSLVESKSSKPRKRSSSVLNKKERSLDMSEYDQHTLDRTETDAILATLPNKDSTGVERARPVVTQRDIDQLKQRQNSEILQRINYEQAREEERRTELLKVTDPTERKRLTTLFTRERLTATGEMNELKERHDREMRRLLTGTYRR
;
A
#
# COMPACT_ATOMS: atom_id res chain seq x y z
N MET A 1 31.41 -8.43 51.46
CA MET A 1 32.11 -7.92 50.26
C MET A 1 31.08 -7.35 49.28
N GLY A 2 31.11 -6.04 49.04
CA GLY A 2 30.19 -5.39 48.09
C GLY A 2 30.49 -5.75 46.64
N VAL A 3 29.47 -5.78 45.77
CA VAL A 3 29.66 -5.98 44.33
C VAL A 3 30.15 -4.66 43.73
N SER A 4 31.35 -4.68 43.15
CA SER A 4 31.96 -3.53 42.46
C SER A 4 31.76 -3.62 40.95
N LEU A 5 31.82 -2.48 40.27
CA LEU A 5 31.80 -2.40 38.80
C LEU A 5 32.92 -3.20 38.13
N ARG A 6 34.05 -3.38 38.82
CA ARG A 6 35.20 -4.16 38.33
C ARG A 6 34.82 -5.62 38.07
N ASN A 7 33.97 -6.18 38.94
CA ASN A 7 33.52 -7.57 38.85
C ASN A 7 32.08 -7.67 38.32
N TYR A 8 31.49 -6.57 37.89
CA TYR A 8 30.14 -6.54 37.34
C TYR A 8 30.19 -6.90 35.86
N THR A 9 29.75 -8.12 35.55
CA THR A 9 29.57 -8.63 34.19
C THR A 9 28.19 -8.25 33.65
N ALA A 10 28.03 -8.33 32.32
CA ALA A 10 26.77 -8.00 31.64
C ALA A 10 25.58 -8.85 32.15
N ASP A 11 25.84 -10.05 32.64
CA ASP A 11 24.83 -11.01 33.12
C ASP A 11 24.59 -10.95 34.64
N SER A 12 25.35 -10.10 35.35
CA SER A 12 25.24 -9.99 36.80
C SER A 12 23.88 -9.39 37.20
N ARG A 13 23.08 -10.17 37.94
CA ARG A 13 21.79 -9.71 38.50
C ARG A 13 21.93 -8.99 39.85
N LYS A 14 23.11 -9.05 40.48
CA LYS A 14 23.34 -8.49 41.82
C LYS A 14 23.45 -6.96 41.76
N LYS A 15 22.85 -6.26 42.72
CA LYS A 15 22.97 -4.79 42.83
C LYS A 15 24.42 -4.39 43.10
N ILE A 16 24.87 -3.34 42.43
CA ILE A 16 26.16 -2.71 42.70
C ILE A 16 26.07 -1.99 44.05
N THR A 17 26.98 -2.31 44.96
CA THR A 17 26.97 -1.77 46.33
C THR A 17 28.29 -1.11 46.73
N SER A 18 29.34 -1.24 45.92
CA SER A 18 30.62 -0.59 46.21
C SER A 18 30.48 0.94 46.18
N PRO A 19 30.96 1.67 47.22
CA PRO A 19 30.85 3.13 47.29
C PRO A 19 31.44 3.87 46.08
N ARG A 20 32.61 3.42 45.59
CA ARG A 20 33.25 3.99 44.39
C ARG A 20 32.41 3.77 43.14
N SER A 21 31.76 2.62 43.05
CA SER A 21 30.90 2.30 41.92
C SER A 21 29.61 3.12 41.94
N LEU A 22 29.02 3.31 43.13
CA LEU A 22 27.88 4.21 43.31
C LEU A 22 28.25 5.67 42.97
N LEU A 23 29.46 6.11 43.32
CA LEU A 23 29.96 7.44 42.96
C LEU A 23 30.14 7.60 41.45
N ALA A 24 30.76 6.62 40.76
CA ALA A 24 30.90 6.62 39.31
C ALA A 24 29.54 6.75 38.61
N MET A 25 28.57 5.98 39.07
CA MET A 25 27.18 6.04 38.59
C MET A 25 26.54 7.41 38.82
N ARG A 26 26.73 8.02 40.00
CA ARG A 26 26.21 9.37 40.30
C ARG A 26 26.85 10.45 39.43
N ARG A 27 28.18 10.43 39.23
CA ARG A 27 28.89 11.40 38.37
C ARG A 27 28.40 11.38 36.92
N GLN A 28 28.02 10.20 36.42
CA GLN A 28 27.51 10.00 35.07
C GLN A 28 25.98 10.04 34.98
N ALA A 29 25.28 10.32 36.09
CA ALA A 29 23.82 10.28 36.18
C ALA A 29 23.19 8.97 35.65
N VAL A 30 23.84 7.84 35.91
CA VAL A 30 23.37 6.50 35.50
C VAL A 30 22.74 5.80 36.70
N ARG A 31 21.52 5.29 36.52
CA ARG A 31 20.79 4.53 37.55
C ARG A 31 21.07 3.04 37.41
N PHE A 32 20.89 2.27 38.49
CA PHE A 32 21.06 0.82 38.44
C PHE A 32 20.06 0.14 37.47
N SER A 33 18.85 0.69 37.36
CA SER A 33 17.84 0.23 36.38
C SER A 33 18.37 0.22 34.94
N ASP A 34 19.24 1.17 34.61
CA ASP A 34 19.68 1.42 33.23
C ASP A 34 20.78 0.45 32.79
N ILE A 35 21.48 -0.16 33.77
CA ILE A 35 22.58 -1.11 33.56
C ILE A 35 22.21 -2.53 34.02
N LYS A 36 20.99 -2.73 34.52
CA LYS A 36 20.48 -4.04 34.94
C LYS A 36 20.15 -4.89 33.71
N PHE A 37 20.55 -6.16 33.72
CA PHE A 37 20.11 -7.12 32.72
C PHE A 37 18.59 -7.35 32.81
N VAL A 38 17.92 -7.31 31.66
CA VAL A 38 16.47 -7.52 31.50
C VAL A 38 16.30 -8.49 30.32
N SER A 39 15.66 -9.64 30.55
CA SER A 39 15.54 -10.68 29.53
C SER A 39 14.51 -10.32 28.46
N LEU A 40 14.67 -10.88 27.25
CA LEU A 40 13.72 -10.72 26.15
C LEU A 40 12.29 -11.11 26.54
N ASP A 41 12.11 -12.14 27.37
CA ASP A 41 10.77 -12.59 27.76
C ASP A 41 9.99 -11.53 28.54
N SER A 42 10.67 -10.71 29.35
CA SER A 42 10.02 -9.57 30.03
C SER A 42 9.61 -8.45 29.08
N PHE A 43 10.23 -8.37 27.89
CA PHE A 43 9.76 -7.49 26.82
C PHE A 43 8.57 -8.10 26.07
N LYS A 44 8.53 -9.43 25.89
CA LYS A 44 7.38 -10.12 25.30
C LYS A 44 6.10 -9.96 26.13
N GLU A 45 6.22 -9.91 27.46
CA GLU A 45 5.08 -9.61 28.34
C GLU A 45 4.47 -8.22 28.08
N ARG A 46 5.30 -7.24 27.70
CA ARG A 46 4.86 -5.86 27.43
C ARG A 46 4.48 -5.62 25.98
N PHE A 47 5.12 -6.36 25.07
CA PHE A 47 4.95 -6.23 23.63
C PHE A 47 4.63 -7.63 23.05
N PRO A 48 3.33 -7.92 22.78
CA PRO A 48 2.91 -9.22 22.27
C PRO A 48 3.52 -9.55 20.90
N GLU A 49 3.82 -8.52 20.09
CA GLU A 49 4.46 -8.68 18.79
C GLU A 49 5.96 -8.95 18.95
N GLU A 50 6.42 -10.11 18.50
CA GLU A 50 7.80 -10.57 18.71
C GLU A 50 8.86 -9.64 18.09
N SER A 51 8.58 -9.06 16.92
CA SER A 51 9.47 -8.11 16.27
C SER A 51 9.63 -6.81 17.06
N ILE A 52 8.54 -6.32 17.68
CA ILE A 52 8.58 -5.12 18.53
C ILE A 52 9.32 -5.43 19.83
N ALA A 53 9.04 -6.58 20.46
CA ALA A 53 9.74 -7.01 21.67
C ALA A 53 11.26 -7.12 21.44
N LYS A 54 11.68 -7.72 20.31
CA LYS A 54 13.08 -7.81 19.89
C LYS A 54 13.71 -6.44 19.71
N LEU A 55 13.04 -5.53 18.99
CA LEU A 55 13.52 -4.16 18.79
C LEU A 55 13.79 -3.43 20.12
N HIS A 56 12.83 -3.49 21.05
CA HIS A 56 12.97 -2.86 22.37
C HIS A 56 14.09 -3.49 23.20
N HIS A 57 14.20 -4.82 23.17
CA HIS A 57 15.26 -5.55 23.86
C HIS A 57 16.65 -5.18 23.32
N GLU A 58 16.86 -5.24 22.00
CA GLU A 58 18.14 -4.90 21.35
C GLU A 58 18.56 -3.46 21.66
N LYS A 59 17.61 -2.52 21.59
CA LYS A 59 17.86 -1.11 21.93
C LYS A 59 18.22 -0.94 23.40
N HIS A 60 17.51 -1.63 24.29
CA HIS A 60 17.82 -1.64 25.71
C HIS A 60 19.20 -2.22 25.98
N GLU A 61 19.56 -3.36 25.37
CA GLU A 61 20.87 -3.99 25.55
C GLU A 61 22.02 -3.13 25.03
N ALA A 62 21.88 -2.55 23.83
CA ALA A 62 22.89 -1.64 23.28
C ALA A 62 23.12 -0.43 24.20
N LYS A 63 22.03 0.17 24.70
CA LYS A 63 22.08 1.29 25.66
C LYS A 63 22.69 0.85 27.00
N ARG A 64 22.32 -0.33 27.51
CA ARG A 64 22.84 -0.93 28.75
C ARG A 64 24.36 -1.08 28.68
N LEU A 65 24.87 -1.69 27.60
CA LEU A 65 26.31 -1.93 27.41
C LEU A 65 27.07 -0.61 27.31
N SER A 66 26.59 0.32 26.49
CA SER A 66 27.21 1.65 26.35
C SER A 66 27.30 2.39 27.69
N LEU A 67 26.25 2.36 28.51
CA LEU A 67 26.25 3.02 29.82
C LEU A 67 27.14 2.30 30.83
N LEU A 68 27.16 0.98 30.80
CA LEU A 68 28.03 0.19 31.65
C LEU A 68 29.50 0.54 31.39
N ASP A 69 29.90 0.69 30.12
CA ASP A 69 31.26 1.07 29.75
C ASP A 69 31.62 2.48 30.22
N VAL A 70 30.74 3.46 30.02
CA VAL A 70 30.94 4.84 30.51
C VAL A 70 31.13 4.87 32.02
N VAL A 71 30.32 4.10 32.76
CA VAL A 71 30.38 4.01 34.21
C VAL A 71 31.62 3.25 34.69
N LYS A 72 32.07 2.22 33.96
CA LYS A 72 33.33 1.51 34.24
C LYS A 72 34.54 2.41 34.05
N GLN A 73 34.60 3.17 32.96
CA GLN A 73 35.66 4.16 32.72
C GLN A 73 35.70 5.21 33.83
N GLU A 74 34.55 5.71 34.28
CA GLU A 74 34.51 6.67 35.39
C GLU A 74 34.94 6.04 36.72
N TYR A 75 34.61 4.77 36.95
CA TYR A 75 35.09 4.02 38.11
C TYR A 75 36.61 3.87 38.11
N GLU A 76 37.21 3.57 36.96
CA GLU A 76 38.67 3.48 36.80
C GLU A 76 39.33 4.84 37.08
N ARG A 77 38.78 5.93 36.54
CA ARG A 77 39.25 7.30 36.85
C ARG A 77 39.23 7.60 38.35
N ILE A 78 38.16 7.23 39.05
CA ILE A 78 38.05 7.39 40.51
C ILE A 78 39.11 6.54 41.24
N CYS A 79 39.43 5.36 40.71
CA CYS A 79 40.45 4.50 41.30
C CYS A 79 41.86 5.05 41.10
N GLU A 80 42.15 5.67 39.95
CA GLU A 80 43.45 6.27 39.62
C GLU A 80 43.69 7.62 40.31
N HIS A 81 42.70 8.52 40.25
CA HIS A 81 42.84 9.91 40.71
C HIS A 81 42.37 10.10 42.16
N GLY A 82 41.77 9.07 42.76
CA GLY A 82 41.12 9.16 44.06
C GLY A 82 39.80 9.95 44.01
N ILE A 83 39.19 10.11 45.18
CA ILE A 83 37.94 10.87 45.35
C ILE A 83 38.28 12.25 45.88
N SER A 84 37.62 13.30 45.37
CA SER A 84 37.85 14.65 45.89
C SER A 84 37.30 14.78 47.31
N MET A 85 37.92 15.64 48.13
CA MET A 85 37.47 15.87 49.51
C MET A 85 36.00 16.30 49.57
N GLU A 86 35.56 17.12 48.62
CA GLU A 86 34.21 17.70 48.64
C GLU A 86 33.15 16.68 48.20
N GLU A 87 33.51 15.77 47.29
CA GLU A 87 32.68 14.62 46.95
C GLU A 87 32.59 13.61 48.11
N PHE A 88 33.68 13.41 48.84
CA PHE A 88 33.69 12.56 50.03
C PHE A 88 32.77 13.12 51.13
N LEU A 89 32.81 14.43 51.37
CA LEU A 89 31.91 15.11 52.31
C LEU A 89 30.46 15.05 51.86
N TYR A 90 30.20 15.26 50.57
CA TYR A 90 28.86 15.17 49.98
C TYR A 90 28.21 13.78 50.12
N LEU A 91 29.01 12.70 50.13
CA LEU A 91 28.51 11.32 50.19
C LEU A 91 28.30 10.77 51.61
N GLY A 92 28.57 11.56 52.65
CA GLY A 92 28.30 11.16 54.05
C GLY A 92 29.35 10.22 54.65
N ARG A 93 30.62 10.33 54.23
CA ARG A 93 31.78 9.62 54.82
C ARG A 93 31.62 8.10 55.00
N PRO A 94 31.53 7.32 53.91
CA PRO A 94 31.65 5.86 54.02
C PRO A 94 33.04 5.48 54.55
N GLN A 95 33.11 4.61 55.57
CA GLN A 95 34.38 4.15 56.19
C GLN A 95 35.39 3.58 55.18
N GLU A 96 34.90 2.97 54.09
CA GLU A 96 35.74 2.41 53.03
C GLU A 96 36.41 3.49 52.16
N LEU A 97 35.84 4.69 52.07
CA LEU A 97 36.40 5.81 51.31
C LEU A 97 37.41 6.62 52.14
N GLU A 98 37.24 6.64 53.45
CA GLU A 98 38.09 7.40 54.39
C GLU A 98 39.56 6.96 54.33
N LYS A 99 39.82 5.65 54.17
CA LYS A 99 41.18 5.10 54.04
C LYS A 99 41.95 5.63 52.81
N LEU A 100 41.25 6.01 51.73
CA LEU A 100 41.87 6.55 50.52
C LEU A 100 42.07 8.05 50.55
N VAL A 101 41.10 8.76 51.11
CA VAL A 101 41.21 10.23 51.27
C VAL A 101 42.36 10.54 52.24
N ASN A 102 42.50 9.78 53.32
CA ASN A 102 43.58 9.95 54.29
C ASN A 102 44.96 9.55 53.73
N ALA A 103 45.04 8.57 52.82
CA ALA A 103 46.30 8.21 52.15
C ALA A 103 46.83 9.33 51.22
N ASN A 104 45.93 10.05 50.53
CA ASN A 104 46.32 11.18 49.68
C ASN A 104 46.66 12.44 50.50
N LEU A 105 45.99 12.69 51.63
CA LEU A 105 46.27 13.83 52.51
C LEU A 105 47.58 13.69 53.30
N SER A 106 48.04 12.45 53.53
CA SER A 106 49.31 12.18 54.23
C SER A 106 50.57 12.39 53.37
N SER A 107 50.43 12.73 52.09
CA SER A 107 51.56 12.89 51.15
C SER A 107 52.05 14.34 50.97
N ASN A 108 51.58 15.29 51.78
CA ASN A 108 52.21 16.61 51.93
C ASN A 108 53.52 16.48 52.73
N GLY A 109 54.48 15.74 52.16
CA GLY A 109 55.88 15.78 52.59
C GLY A 109 56.42 17.19 52.35
N LYS A 110 56.90 17.81 53.43
CA LYS A 110 57.75 19.00 53.39
C LYS A 110 58.86 18.79 52.36
N ILE A 111 58.80 19.52 51.25
CA ILE A 111 59.97 19.75 50.41
C ILE A 111 60.66 20.97 51.03
N ASP A 112 61.72 20.70 51.80
CA ASP A 112 62.69 21.71 52.20
C ASP A 112 63.41 22.22 50.94
N SER A 113 62.88 23.29 50.34
CA SER A 113 63.58 24.04 49.30
C SER A 113 64.45 25.12 49.94
N GLY A 114 65.52 24.68 50.59
CA GLY A 114 66.69 25.51 50.82
C GLY A 114 67.57 25.48 49.56
N GLU A 115 67.93 26.66 49.08
CA GLU A 115 68.96 26.88 48.03
C GLU A 115 68.61 26.41 46.61
N VAL A 116 67.85 27.24 45.90
CA VAL A 116 67.99 27.34 44.44
C VAL A 116 68.27 28.79 44.07
N ASP A 117 69.47 28.99 43.54
CA ASP A 117 70.01 30.27 43.08
C ASP A 117 69.01 31.04 42.20
N LYS A 118 68.81 32.32 42.58
CA LYS A 118 67.88 33.26 41.94
C LYS A 118 68.22 33.57 40.47
N SER A 119 69.38 33.14 39.98
CA SER A 119 69.80 33.21 38.58
C SER A 119 69.26 32.06 37.71
N SER A 120 69.05 30.86 38.28
CA SER A 120 68.49 29.70 37.55
C SER A 120 66.97 29.79 37.36
N LEU A 121 66.28 30.46 38.28
CA LEU A 121 64.82 30.65 38.22
C LEU A 121 64.40 31.63 37.11
N ALA A 122 65.22 32.64 36.82
CA ALA A 122 64.99 33.58 35.72
C ALA A 122 65.22 32.93 34.34
N TYR A 123 66.24 32.07 34.22
CA TYR A 123 66.53 31.34 32.99
C TYR A 123 65.46 30.26 32.71
N THR A 124 65.05 29.50 33.73
CA THR A 124 63.98 28.50 33.60
C THR A 124 62.59 29.13 33.40
N SER A 125 62.33 30.31 33.98
CA SER A 125 61.12 31.10 33.68
C SER A 125 61.06 31.55 32.22
N LYS A 126 62.19 31.98 31.65
CA LYS A 126 62.29 32.38 30.24
C LYS A 126 62.14 31.18 29.30
N ILE A 127 62.67 30.02 29.65
CA ILE A 127 62.45 28.75 28.92
C ILE A 127 60.99 28.33 28.97
N ARG A 128 60.34 28.34 30.16
CA ARG A 128 58.91 28.03 30.27
C ARG A 128 58.02 29.02 29.52
N ALA A 129 58.39 30.30 29.47
CA ALA A 129 57.65 31.30 28.70
C ALA A 129 57.77 31.05 27.19
N LEU A 130 58.95 30.69 26.69
CA LEU A 130 59.15 30.32 25.28
C LEU A 130 58.46 28.99 24.93
N GLU A 131 58.52 27.98 25.80
CA GLU A 131 57.78 26.72 25.63
C GLU A 131 56.26 26.94 25.69
N ALA A 132 55.77 27.86 26.51
CA ALA A 132 54.35 28.21 26.56
C ALA A 132 53.89 28.90 25.27
N ILE A 133 54.72 29.77 24.69
CA ILE A 133 54.45 30.39 23.39
C ILE A 133 54.49 29.33 22.27
N GLN A 134 55.45 28.41 22.30
CA GLN A 134 55.56 27.34 21.31
C GLN A 134 54.40 26.34 21.41
N LYS A 135 53.99 25.95 22.63
CA LYS A 135 52.79 25.13 22.86
C LYS A 135 51.51 25.87 22.47
N ARG A 136 51.44 27.19 22.64
CA ARG A 136 50.31 28.00 22.16
C ARG A 136 50.23 28.02 20.65
N GLN A 137 51.36 28.21 19.95
CA GLN A 137 51.42 28.14 18.49
C GLN A 137 51.10 26.75 17.95
N GLN A 138 51.55 25.69 18.61
CA GLN A 138 51.19 24.31 18.26
C GLN A 138 49.69 24.04 18.46
N ARG A 139 49.10 24.55 19.56
CA ARG A 139 47.65 24.45 19.79
C ARG A 139 46.85 25.28 18.80
N GLU A 140 47.31 26.45 18.41
CA GLU A 140 46.68 27.27 17.36
C GLU A 140 46.78 26.61 15.98
N MET A 141 47.91 25.95 15.66
CA MET A 141 48.03 25.14 14.44
C MET A 141 47.12 23.90 14.49
N GLN A 142 47.08 23.17 15.61
CA GLN A 142 46.18 22.03 15.79
C GLN A 142 44.71 22.45 15.69
N TYR A 143 44.34 23.58 16.30
CA TYR A 143 43.00 24.13 16.23
C TYR A 143 42.63 24.57 14.81
N LYS A 144 43.56 25.17 14.06
CA LYS A 144 43.37 25.49 12.64
C LYS A 144 43.23 24.24 11.78
N ALA A 145 44.06 23.22 11.99
CA ALA A 145 43.98 21.95 11.28
C ALA A 145 42.67 21.20 11.61
N GLU A 146 42.26 21.17 12.88
CA GLU A 146 41.00 20.57 13.30
C GLU A 146 39.80 21.32 12.72
N MET A 147 39.84 22.65 12.65
CA MET A 147 38.81 23.46 11.98
C MET A 147 38.76 23.21 10.48
N GLU A 148 39.91 23.10 9.80
CA GLU A 148 39.98 22.78 8.37
C GLU A 148 39.45 21.37 8.09
N GLU A 149 39.79 20.39 8.91
CA GLU A 149 39.28 19.02 8.83
C GLU A 149 37.76 18.98 9.10
N ARG A 150 37.27 19.77 10.06
CA ARG A 150 35.83 19.92 10.31
C ARG A 150 35.09 20.56 9.13
N MET A 151 35.72 21.49 8.43
CA MET A 151 35.16 22.09 7.22
C MET A 151 35.17 21.08 6.07
N ARG A 152 36.25 20.30 5.87
CA ARG A 152 36.28 19.22 4.88
C ARG A 152 35.25 18.13 5.16
N GLN A 153 35.08 17.72 6.42
CA GLN A 153 34.04 16.74 6.78
C GLN A 153 32.62 17.29 6.58
N LYS A 154 32.40 18.59 6.79
CA LYS A 154 31.11 19.23 6.47
C LYS A 154 30.89 19.27 4.96
N GLU A 155 31.89 19.63 4.19
CA GLU A 155 31.85 19.64 2.72
C GLU A 155 31.62 18.25 2.13
N GLU A 156 32.32 17.22 2.61
CA GLU A 156 32.08 15.83 2.21
C GLU A 156 30.68 15.36 2.58
N LYS A 157 30.17 15.69 3.78
CA LYS A 157 28.78 15.36 4.17
C LYS A 157 27.76 16.08 3.31
N THR A 158 27.99 17.34 2.94
CA THR A 158 27.12 18.05 2.01
C THR A 158 27.18 17.43 0.62
N ARG A 159 28.37 17.03 0.15
CA ARG A 159 28.56 16.37 -1.14
C ARG A 159 27.89 15.00 -1.20
N GLN A 160 28.01 14.19 -0.14
CA GLN A 160 27.32 12.91 0.01
C GLN A 160 25.79 13.08 0.09
N MET A 161 25.30 14.12 0.77
CA MET A 161 23.87 14.44 0.82
C MET A 161 23.34 14.91 -0.54
N GLU A 162 24.11 15.69 -1.28
CA GLU A 162 23.77 16.12 -2.65
C GLU A 162 23.81 14.95 -3.63
N GLU A 163 24.81 14.07 -3.55
CA GLU A 163 24.89 12.86 -4.35
C GLU A 163 23.75 11.86 -4.02
N ALA A 164 23.39 11.73 -2.74
CA ALA A 164 22.24 10.92 -2.32
C ALA A 164 20.91 11.50 -2.82
N LYS A 165 20.76 12.83 -2.79
CA LYS A 165 19.58 13.52 -3.36
C LYS A 165 19.53 13.37 -4.88
N ALA A 166 20.66 13.47 -5.57
CA ALA A 166 20.75 13.26 -7.02
C ALA A 166 20.40 11.81 -7.40
N LYS A 167 20.92 10.81 -6.66
CA LYS A 167 20.56 9.39 -6.85
C LYS A 167 19.08 9.12 -6.55
N ALA A 168 18.51 9.75 -5.53
CA ALA A 168 17.08 9.63 -5.23
C ALA A 168 16.20 10.26 -6.31
N LEU A 169 16.59 11.43 -6.83
CA LEU A 169 15.90 12.10 -7.93
C LEU A 169 16.00 11.26 -9.23
N ALA A 170 17.16 10.70 -9.53
CA ALA A 170 17.37 9.81 -10.68
C ALA A 170 16.51 8.55 -10.59
N LYS A 171 16.48 7.88 -9.42
CA LYS A 171 15.58 6.72 -9.19
C LYS A 171 14.10 7.10 -9.33
N GLN A 172 13.71 8.30 -8.89
CA GLN A 172 12.34 8.78 -9.05
C GLN A 172 12.00 9.06 -10.52
N GLN A 173 12.96 9.55 -11.32
CA GLN A 173 12.81 9.73 -12.76
C GLN A 173 12.73 8.40 -13.49
N GLU A 174 13.61 7.44 -13.19
CA GLU A 174 13.57 6.07 -13.75
C GLU A 174 12.24 5.37 -13.43
N GLN A 175 11.70 5.54 -12.21
CA GLN A 175 10.39 4.99 -11.86
C GLN A 175 9.24 5.64 -12.65
N ARG A 176 9.32 6.96 -12.91
CA ARG A 176 8.33 7.66 -13.74
C ARG A 176 8.44 7.25 -15.21
N GLU A 177 9.64 7.02 -15.71
CA GLU A 177 9.89 6.53 -17.07
C GLU A 177 9.40 5.09 -17.23
N MET A 178 9.69 4.21 -16.27
CA MET A 178 9.13 2.85 -16.27
C MET A 178 7.60 2.85 -16.19
N GLN A 179 7.00 3.74 -15.40
CA GLN A 179 5.54 3.88 -15.35
C GLN A 179 4.97 4.38 -16.68
N ARG A 180 5.61 5.36 -17.32
CA ARG A 180 5.22 5.83 -18.66
C ARG A 180 5.34 4.74 -19.71
N ILE A 181 6.42 3.95 -19.68
CA ILE A 181 6.62 2.82 -20.60
C ILE A 181 5.55 1.74 -20.37
N ALA A 182 5.28 1.37 -19.12
CA ALA A 182 4.24 0.39 -18.79
C ALA A 182 2.82 0.88 -19.14
N GLU A 183 2.56 2.18 -19.05
CA GLU A 183 1.29 2.78 -19.44
C GLU A 183 1.12 2.81 -20.97
N LEU A 184 2.17 3.15 -21.71
CA LEU A 184 2.22 3.05 -23.17
C LEU A 184 2.05 1.60 -23.65
N GLU A 185 2.69 0.63 -22.99
CA GLU A 185 2.55 -0.79 -23.32
C GLU A 185 1.12 -1.30 -23.06
N LYS A 186 0.47 -0.84 -21.97
CA LYS A 186 -0.95 -1.13 -21.71
C LYS A 186 -1.85 -0.51 -22.78
N GLN A 187 -1.57 0.73 -23.21
CA GLN A 187 -2.34 1.38 -24.27
C GLN A 187 -2.18 0.64 -25.61
N GLN A 188 -0.97 0.19 -25.95
CA GLN A 188 -0.72 -0.63 -27.14
C GLN A 188 -1.47 -1.98 -27.09
N ARG A 189 -1.48 -2.67 -25.96
CA ARG A 189 -2.26 -3.92 -25.79
C ARG A 189 -3.76 -3.69 -25.96
N ILE A 190 -4.30 -2.59 -25.41
CA ILE A 190 -5.71 -2.22 -25.57
C ILE A 190 -6.04 -1.89 -27.03
N GLU A 191 -5.13 -1.23 -27.76
CA GLU A 191 -5.30 -0.95 -29.19
C GLU A 191 -5.20 -2.21 -30.05
N GLU A 192 -4.26 -3.11 -29.76
CA GLU A 192 -4.16 -4.41 -30.42
C GLU A 192 -5.40 -5.27 -30.18
N ASP A 193 -5.92 -5.32 -28.96
CA ASP A 193 -7.14 -6.05 -28.64
C ASP A 193 -8.37 -5.42 -29.31
N ARG A 194 -8.43 -4.08 -29.40
CA ARG A 194 -9.45 -3.38 -30.19
C ARG A 194 -9.33 -3.70 -31.69
N ARG A 195 -8.12 -3.80 -32.24
CA ARG A 195 -7.90 -4.19 -33.64
C ARG A 195 -8.31 -5.63 -33.88
N LYS A 196 -7.90 -6.57 -33.03
CA LYS A 196 -8.30 -7.99 -33.09
C LYS A 196 -9.82 -8.16 -32.95
N PHE A 197 -10.46 -7.37 -32.09
CA PHE A 197 -11.92 -7.40 -31.94
C PHE A 197 -12.65 -6.83 -33.16
N LYS A 198 -12.16 -5.72 -33.74
CA LYS A 198 -12.69 -5.17 -35.00
C LYS A 198 -12.52 -6.17 -36.15
N GLU A 199 -11.33 -6.73 -36.31
CA GLU A 199 -11.03 -7.72 -37.36
C GLU A 199 -11.87 -8.99 -37.21
N LYS A 200 -12.12 -9.44 -35.97
CA LYS A 200 -13.03 -10.56 -35.70
C LYS A 200 -14.48 -10.22 -36.04
N LYS A 201 -14.96 -9.02 -35.72
CA LYS A 201 -16.29 -8.54 -36.11
C LYS A 201 -16.45 -8.40 -37.62
N ASP A 202 -15.41 -7.94 -38.32
CA ASP A 202 -15.44 -7.78 -39.77
C ASP A 202 -15.38 -9.15 -40.48
N LYS A 203 -14.62 -10.11 -39.93
CA LYS A 203 -14.64 -11.51 -40.39
C LYS A 203 -16.01 -12.16 -40.17
N GLU A 204 -16.64 -11.91 -39.02
CA GLU A 204 -17.99 -12.41 -38.72
C GLU A 204 -19.05 -11.79 -39.64
N ARG A 205 -18.94 -10.49 -39.96
CA ARG A 205 -19.80 -9.81 -40.94
C ARG A 205 -19.63 -10.40 -42.34
N LYS A 206 -18.39 -10.60 -42.80
CA LYS A 206 -18.13 -11.24 -44.11
C LYS A 206 -18.67 -12.66 -44.18
N MET A 207 -18.52 -13.46 -43.12
CA MET A 207 -19.09 -14.81 -43.05
C MET A 207 -20.64 -14.81 -43.06
N ILE A 208 -21.27 -13.75 -42.56
CA ILE A 208 -22.73 -13.57 -42.63
C ILE A 208 -23.13 -13.14 -44.04
N GLU A 209 -22.42 -12.18 -44.64
CA GLU A 209 -22.64 -11.71 -46.02
C GLU A 209 -22.48 -12.86 -47.03
N GLU A 210 -21.40 -13.65 -46.95
CA GLU A 210 -21.17 -14.82 -47.80
C GLU A 210 -22.28 -15.88 -47.64
N ARG A 211 -22.81 -16.07 -46.42
CA ARG A 211 -23.96 -16.97 -46.19
C ARG A 211 -25.27 -16.42 -46.73
N GLU A 212 -25.46 -15.10 -46.73
CA GLU A 212 -26.62 -14.46 -47.33
C GLU A 212 -26.55 -14.49 -48.86
N GLU A 213 -25.37 -14.30 -49.44
CA GLU A 213 -25.11 -14.43 -50.88
C GLU A 213 -25.34 -15.88 -51.33
N GLN A 214 -24.80 -16.88 -50.63
CA GLN A 214 -25.08 -18.29 -50.93
C GLN A 214 -26.58 -18.63 -50.86
N LYS A 215 -27.33 -18.01 -49.93
CA LYS A 215 -28.79 -18.18 -49.87
C LYS A 215 -29.49 -17.50 -51.04
N ARG A 216 -29.02 -16.33 -51.48
CA ARG A 216 -29.57 -15.62 -52.65
C ARG A 216 -29.27 -16.38 -53.94
N GLU A 217 -28.06 -16.87 -54.12
CA GLU A 217 -27.66 -17.71 -55.25
C GLU A 217 -28.45 -19.03 -55.28
N ALA A 218 -28.65 -19.69 -54.13
CA ALA A 218 -29.48 -20.89 -54.04
C ALA A 218 -30.96 -20.60 -54.39
N LEU A 219 -31.50 -19.45 -54.00
CA LEU A 219 -32.84 -19.02 -54.39
C LEU A 219 -32.95 -18.68 -55.87
N GLN A 220 -31.95 -18.01 -56.45
CA GLN A 220 -31.89 -17.71 -57.88
C GLN A 220 -31.75 -18.99 -58.71
N ALA A 221 -30.85 -19.91 -58.34
CA ALA A 221 -30.71 -21.21 -58.97
C ALA A 221 -32.00 -22.02 -58.91
N ARG A 222 -32.76 -21.93 -57.81
CA ARG A 222 -34.08 -22.59 -57.68
C ARG A 222 -35.14 -21.95 -58.57
N GLN A 223 -35.12 -20.62 -58.73
CA GLN A 223 -36.00 -19.91 -59.66
C GLN A 223 -35.64 -20.20 -61.13
N GLU A 224 -34.36 -20.30 -61.46
CA GLU A 224 -33.88 -20.67 -62.79
C GLU A 224 -34.21 -22.13 -63.13
N ALA A 225 -34.01 -23.06 -62.19
CA ALA A 225 -34.44 -24.45 -62.36
C ALA A 225 -35.96 -24.56 -62.57
N TYR A 226 -36.76 -23.76 -61.84
CA TYR A 226 -38.20 -23.71 -62.05
C TYR A 226 -38.59 -23.11 -63.41
N ARG A 227 -37.88 -22.08 -63.87
CA ARG A 227 -38.05 -21.52 -65.23
C ARG A 227 -37.65 -22.51 -66.32
N GLN A 228 -36.59 -23.28 -66.11
CA GLN A 228 -36.16 -24.34 -67.02
C GLN A 228 -37.19 -25.47 -67.09
N GLN A 229 -37.76 -25.88 -65.95
CA GLN A 229 -38.86 -26.86 -65.93
C GLN A 229 -40.11 -26.36 -66.67
N LEU A 230 -40.49 -25.09 -66.47
CA LEU A 230 -41.59 -24.46 -67.21
C LEU A 230 -41.30 -24.35 -68.73
N ALA A 231 -40.07 -24.03 -69.11
CA ALA A 231 -39.66 -23.97 -70.51
C ALA A 231 -39.62 -25.36 -71.16
N GLU A 232 -39.18 -26.38 -70.44
CA GLU A 232 -39.18 -27.77 -70.91
C GLU A 232 -40.60 -28.33 -71.03
N GLU A 233 -41.50 -28.00 -70.09
CA GLU A 233 -42.91 -28.35 -70.18
C GLU A 233 -43.62 -27.62 -71.33
N ALA A 234 -43.32 -26.33 -71.54
CA ALA A 234 -43.79 -25.57 -72.69
C ALA A 234 -43.26 -26.14 -74.02
N ALA A 235 -42.00 -26.56 -74.08
CA ALA A 235 -41.40 -27.19 -75.26
C ALA A 235 -42.02 -28.58 -75.53
N ARG A 236 -42.34 -29.36 -74.50
CA ARG A 236 -43.10 -30.61 -74.65
C ARG A 236 -44.51 -30.36 -75.19
N ARG A 237 -45.23 -29.36 -74.67
CA ARG A 237 -46.55 -28.99 -75.19
C ARG A 237 -46.49 -28.44 -76.63
N ALA A 238 -45.45 -27.69 -76.98
CA ALA A 238 -45.23 -27.21 -78.35
C ALA A 238 -44.97 -28.37 -79.31
N LYS A 239 -44.15 -29.35 -78.93
CA LYS A 239 -43.94 -30.58 -79.72
C LYS A 239 -45.21 -31.40 -79.86
N GLU A 240 -46.00 -31.54 -78.79
CA GLU A 240 -47.28 -32.25 -78.84
C GLU A 240 -48.31 -31.51 -79.72
N GLN A 241 -48.30 -30.16 -79.72
CA GLN A 241 -49.12 -29.35 -80.63
C GLN A 241 -48.65 -29.46 -82.09
N GLU A 242 -47.34 -29.50 -82.34
CA GLU A 242 -46.77 -29.69 -83.68
C GLU A 242 -47.07 -31.10 -84.21
N GLU A 243 -47.00 -32.13 -83.37
CA GLU A 243 -47.40 -33.50 -83.73
C GLU A 243 -48.92 -33.59 -84.00
N ARG A 244 -49.75 -32.91 -83.21
CA ARG A 244 -51.20 -32.81 -83.48
C ARG A 244 -51.49 -32.03 -84.77
N GLN A 245 -50.73 -30.97 -85.06
CA GLN A 245 -50.84 -30.23 -86.31
C GLN A 245 -50.43 -31.10 -87.51
N LYS A 246 -49.32 -31.84 -87.41
CA LYS A 246 -48.92 -32.82 -88.43
C LYS A 246 -49.94 -33.93 -88.62
N GLN A 247 -50.59 -34.41 -87.55
CA GLN A 247 -51.69 -35.38 -87.67
C GLN A 247 -52.94 -34.78 -88.31
N MET A 248 -53.23 -33.49 -88.09
CA MET A 248 -54.33 -32.78 -88.74
C MET A 248 -54.02 -32.49 -90.21
N GLU A 249 -52.78 -32.13 -90.55
CA GLU A 249 -52.29 -31.97 -91.92
C GLU A 249 -52.32 -33.29 -92.68
N GLN A 250 -51.86 -34.39 -92.08
CA GLN A 250 -51.98 -35.73 -92.67
C GLN A 250 -53.44 -36.13 -92.93
N ARG A 251 -54.36 -35.80 -92.02
CA ARG A 251 -55.81 -36.01 -92.23
C ARG A 251 -56.39 -35.09 -93.30
N ALA A 252 -55.88 -33.86 -93.43
CA ALA A 252 -56.28 -32.92 -94.47
C ALA A 252 -55.76 -33.34 -95.85
N GLU A 253 -54.53 -33.84 -95.95
CA GLU A 253 -53.95 -34.42 -97.17
C GLU A 253 -54.67 -35.71 -97.58
N GLU A 254 -55.01 -36.59 -96.64
CA GLU A 254 -55.86 -37.76 -96.93
C GLU A 254 -57.26 -37.36 -97.39
N TYR A 255 -57.84 -36.28 -96.85
CA TYR A 255 -59.11 -35.74 -97.31
C TYR A 255 -59.00 -35.12 -98.71
N GLN A 256 -57.93 -34.37 -98.99
CA GLN A 256 -57.66 -33.83 -100.33
C GLN A 256 -57.43 -34.93 -101.35
N ARG A 257 -56.66 -35.98 -101.03
CA ARG A 257 -56.51 -37.18 -101.88
C ARG A 257 -57.83 -37.91 -102.11
N ARG A 258 -58.73 -37.95 -101.12
CA ARG A 258 -60.08 -38.52 -101.30
C ARG A 258 -60.94 -37.67 -102.22
N VAL A 259 -60.88 -36.34 -102.11
CA VAL A 259 -61.61 -35.42 -102.98
C VAL A 259 -61.06 -35.46 -104.41
N GLU A 260 -59.74 -35.48 -104.59
CA GLU A 260 -59.09 -35.61 -105.90
C GLU A 260 -59.44 -36.96 -106.56
N ALA A 261 -59.36 -38.08 -105.81
CA ALA A 261 -59.80 -39.39 -106.27
C ALA A 261 -61.31 -39.44 -106.59
N GLU A 262 -62.16 -38.71 -105.85
CA GLU A 262 -63.59 -38.61 -106.14
C GLU A 262 -63.87 -37.75 -107.39
N THR A 263 -63.04 -36.75 -107.68
CA THR A 263 -63.11 -35.94 -108.91
C THR A 263 -62.57 -36.68 -110.14
N GLU A 264 -61.54 -37.51 -109.99
CA GLU A 264 -61.03 -38.42 -111.02
C GLU A 264 -62.00 -39.58 -111.28
N ALA A 265 -62.63 -40.12 -110.24
CA ALA A 265 -63.70 -41.10 -110.36
C ALA A 265 -64.97 -40.51 -111.03
N LYS A 266 -65.28 -39.23 -110.84
CA LYS A 266 -66.37 -38.54 -111.58
C LYS A 266 -66.04 -38.27 -113.04
N ARG A 267 -64.75 -38.15 -113.42
CA ARG A 267 -64.31 -38.11 -114.82
C ARG A 267 -64.39 -39.49 -115.48
N GLN A 268 -63.97 -40.55 -114.80
CA GLN A 268 -64.04 -41.93 -115.29
C GLN A 268 -65.47 -42.50 -115.29
N ALA A 269 -66.34 -42.07 -114.38
CA ALA A 269 -67.75 -42.46 -114.33
C ALA A 269 -68.65 -41.77 -115.39
N MET A 270 -68.15 -40.75 -116.09
CA MET A 270 -68.80 -40.19 -117.29
C MET A 270 -68.41 -40.96 -118.55
N GLU A 271 -67.20 -41.56 -118.61
CA GLU A 271 -66.79 -42.50 -119.67
C GLU A 271 -67.41 -43.91 -119.50
N ALA A 272 -67.66 -44.36 -118.27
CA ALA A 272 -68.29 -45.67 -118.01
C ALA A 272 -69.84 -45.67 -118.15
N LYS A 273 -70.49 -44.50 -118.14
CA LYS A 273 -71.95 -44.36 -118.32
C LYS A 273 -72.42 -44.51 -119.77
N GLU A 274 -71.52 -44.70 -120.73
CA GLU A 274 -71.84 -45.11 -122.11
C GLU A 274 -71.87 -46.64 -122.30
N GLN A 275 -71.32 -47.46 -121.38
CA GLN A 275 -71.20 -48.91 -121.58
C GLN A 275 -72.00 -49.81 -120.62
N GLU A 276 -72.63 -49.28 -119.57
CA GLU A 276 -73.47 -50.06 -118.65
C GLU A 276 -74.99 -49.76 -118.75
N ARG A 277 -75.45 -49.42 -119.97
CA ARG A 277 -76.87 -49.40 -120.36
C ARG A 277 -77.34 -50.73 -120.98
N LEU A 278 -76.61 -51.84 -120.75
CA LEU A 278 -76.89 -53.13 -121.39
C LEU A 278 -76.77 -54.35 -120.46
N ARG A 279 -76.85 -54.18 -119.12
CA ARG A 279 -76.88 -55.35 -118.23
C ARG A 279 -77.48 -55.13 -116.84
N LEU A 280 -78.55 -54.33 -116.76
CA LEU A 280 -79.51 -54.43 -115.65
C LEU A 280 -80.56 -55.48 -116.04
N MET A 281 -80.76 -56.49 -115.21
CA MET A 281 -82.07 -56.97 -114.76
C MET A 281 -81.99 -58.39 -114.21
N GLN A 282 -82.84 -58.64 -113.21
CA GLN A 282 -83.26 -59.94 -112.67
C GLN A 282 -82.30 -60.52 -111.62
N GLU A 283 -82.44 -60.16 -110.35
CA GLU A 283 -83.50 -60.64 -109.45
C GLU A 283 -83.48 -62.17 -109.29
N GLU A 284 -82.82 -62.67 -108.24
CA GLU A 284 -83.47 -63.64 -107.35
C GLU A 284 -82.74 -63.66 -106.00
N ARG A 285 -83.04 -62.64 -105.20
CA ARG A 285 -82.39 -62.39 -103.91
C ARG A 285 -83.02 -63.11 -102.72
N ASP A 286 -84.18 -63.76 -102.82
CA ASP A 286 -84.94 -64.06 -101.59
C ASP A 286 -85.79 -65.34 -101.64
N ARG A 287 -85.18 -66.51 -101.95
CA ARG A 287 -85.69 -67.84 -101.51
C ARG A 287 -84.91 -68.42 -100.32
N LYS A 288 -84.61 -67.52 -99.41
CA LYS A 288 -84.72 -67.63 -97.96
C LYS A 288 -85.50 -68.86 -97.40
N ARG A 289 -84.94 -69.35 -96.30
CA ARG A 289 -85.64 -69.60 -95.01
C ARG A 289 -86.27 -70.97 -94.72
N ALA A 290 -86.01 -72.02 -95.51
CA ALA A 290 -86.51 -73.38 -95.17
C ALA A 290 -85.47 -74.38 -94.59
N GLU A 291 -84.15 -74.20 -94.77
CA GLU A 291 -83.13 -75.08 -94.14
C GLU A 291 -82.74 -74.66 -92.71
N ALA A 292 -83.56 -73.79 -92.09
CA ALA A 292 -83.36 -73.23 -90.76
C ALA A 292 -83.70 -74.21 -89.62
N ASP A 293 -84.44 -75.29 -89.88
CA ASP A 293 -84.90 -76.21 -88.81
C ASP A 293 -84.01 -77.45 -88.60
N ALA A 294 -83.05 -77.73 -89.50
CA ALA A 294 -82.10 -78.83 -89.34
C ALA A 294 -80.87 -78.45 -88.46
N LYS A 295 -80.53 -77.16 -88.36
CA LYS A 295 -79.37 -76.65 -87.59
C LYS A 295 -79.61 -76.54 -86.08
N GLN A 296 -80.84 -76.70 -85.60
CA GLN A 296 -81.19 -76.47 -84.20
C GLN A 296 -80.89 -77.66 -83.27
N ARG A 297 -80.55 -78.84 -83.81
CA ARG A 297 -80.20 -80.04 -83.01
C ARG A 297 -78.68 -80.30 -82.89
N GLU A 298 -77.85 -79.69 -83.72
CA GLU A 298 -76.38 -79.71 -83.58
C GLU A 298 -75.82 -78.55 -82.73
N ALA A 299 -76.54 -77.44 -82.60
CA ALA A 299 -76.11 -76.28 -81.83
C ALA A 299 -76.13 -76.52 -80.30
N THR A 300 -77.07 -77.33 -79.78
CA THR A 300 -77.22 -77.57 -78.33
C THR A 300 -76.09 -78.43 -77.75
N ARG A 301 -75.56 -79.40 -78.51
CA ARG A 301 -74.41 -80.22 -78.09
C ARG A 301 -73.09 -79.43 -78.05
N LYS A 302 -72.92 -78.40 -78.88
CA LYS A 302 -71.73 -77.53 -78.87
C LYS A 302 -71.78 -76.47 -77.77
N ILE A 303 -72.96 -76.02 -77.36
CA ILE A 303 -73.15 -75.03 -76.27
C ILE A 303 -72.87 -75.66 -74.89
N GLU A 304 -73.28 -76.91 -74.64
CA GLU A 304 -73.02 -77.58 -73.36
C GLU A 304 -71.54 -77.93 -73.14
N ALA A 305 -70.80 -78.28 -74.21
CA ALA A 305 -69.35 -78.50 -74.13
C ALA A 305 -68.57 -77.19 -73.91
N ALA A 306 -68.96 -76.10 -74.56
CA ALA A 306 -68.35 -74.78 -74.38
C ALA A 306 -68.61 -74.19 -72.98
N ASN A 307 -69.78 -74.44 -72.38
CA ASN A 307 -70.09 -73.99 -71.01
C ASN A 307 -69.26 -74.72 -69.95
N LYS A 308 -68.91 -76.00 -70.15
CA LYS A 308 -68.02 -76.74 -69.24
C LYS A 308 -66.56 -76.28 -69.32
N GLN A 309 -66.08 -75.83 -70.48
CA GLN A 309 -64.74 -75.23 -70.60
C GLN A 309 -64.68 -73.82 -70.02
N ARG A 310 -65.69 -72.97 -70.26
CA ARG A 310 -65.76 -71.63 -69.66
C ARG A 310 -65.83 -71.65 -68.13
N ALA A 311 -66.55 -72.62 -67.55
CA ALA A 311 -66.59 -72.77 -66.09
C ALA A 311 -65.23 -73.15 -65.48
N LYS A 312 -64.40 -73.94 -66.19
CA LYS A 312 -63.03 -74.27 -65.75
C LYS A 312 -62.09 -73.09 -65.90
N GLU A 313 -62.15 -72.38 -67.02
CA GLU A 313 -61.35 -71.18 -67.26
C GLU A 313 -61.69 -70.03 -66.29
N ASP A 314 -62.95 -69.85 -65.92
CA ASP A 314 -63.35 -68.85 -64.91
C ASP A 314 -62.89 -69.23 -63.50
N ALA A 315 -62.84 -70.52 -63.17
CA ALA A 315 -62.27 -70.99 -61.90
C ALA A 315 -60.74 -70.76 -61.84
N GLU A 316 -60.02 -71.03 -62.93
CA GLU A 316 -58.57 -70.76 -63.05
C GLU A 316 -58.26 -69.25 -63.04
N ARG A 317 -59.09 -68.42 -63.68
CA ARG A 317 -58.97 -66.95 -63.62
C ARG A 317 -59.18 -66.43 -62.20
N ARG A 318 -60.17 -66.95 -61.47
CA ARG A 318 -60.39 -66.57 -60.06
C ARG A 318 -59.22 -66.97 -59.16
N ALA A 319 -58.69 -68.18 -59.32
CA ALA A 319 -57.52 -68.66 -58.58
C ALA A 319 -56.25 -67.82 -58.87
N THR A 320 -56.02 -67.45 -60.13
CA THR A 320 -54.88 -66.60 -60.51
C THR A 320 -55.05 -65.15 -60.06
N THR A 321 -56.28 -64.62 -59.97
CA THR A 321 -56.53 -63.29 -59.39
C THR A 321 -56.32 -63.26 -57.88
N LEU A 322 -56.73 -64.31 -57.16
CA LEU A 322 -56.54 -64.42 -55.70
C LEU A 322 -55.06 -64.52 -55.32
N THR A 323 -54.27 -65.31 -56.06
CA THR A 323 -52.82 -65.41 -55.83
C THR A 323 -52.09 -64.10 -56.15
N LYS A 324 -52.50 -63.36 -57.19
CA LYS A 324 -51.95 -62.02 -57.49
C LYS A 324 -52.33 -60.98 -56.43
N LEU A 325 -53.53 -61.06 -55.85
CA LEU A 325 -53.95 -60.22 -54.74
C LEU A 325 -53.13 -60.51 -53.48
N GLN A 326 -52.96 -61.78 -53.11
CA GLN A 326 -52.12 -62.19 -51.98
C GLN A 326 -50.67 -61.75 -52.15
N GLN A 327 -50.09 -61.90 -53.34
CA GLN A 327 -48.74 -61.39 -53.65
C GLN A 327 -48.66 -59.85 -53.62
N GLY A 328 -49.75 -59.16 -53.95
CA GLY A 328 -49.86 -57.70 -53.83
C GLY A 328 -49.90 -57.24 -52.37
N GLU A 329 -50.68 -57.93 -51.53
CA GLU A 329 -50.80 -57.66 -50.09
C GLU A 329 -49.48 -57.94 -49.36
N GLU A 330 -48.80 -59.05 -49.65
CA GLU A 330 -47.48 -59.34 -49.07
C GLU A 330 -46.42 -58.30 -49.46
N ARG A 331 -46.44 -57.79 -50.69
CA ARG A 331 -45.53 -56.70 -51.11
C ARG A 331 -45.83 -55.38 -50.40
N LEU A 332 -47.11 -55.08 -50.15
CA LEU A 332 -47.50 -53.91 -49.38
C LEU A 332 -47.15 -54.06 -47.89
N ALA A 333 -47.29 -55.26 -47.32
CA ALA A 333 -46.89 -55.57 -45.96
C ALA A 333 -45.37 -55.43 -45.77
N ARG A 334 -44.57 -56.01 -46.68
CA ARG A 334 -43.10 -55.86 -46.66
C ARG A 334 -42.66 -54.40 -46.79
N ARG A 335 -43.28 -53.62 -47.68
CA ARG A 335 -42.99 -52.17 -47.80
C ARG A 335 -43.33 -51.40 -46.51
N ARG A 336 -44.43 -51.72 -45.84
CA ARG A 336 -44.81 -51.09 -44.56
C ARG A 336 -43.87 -51.46 -43.42
N GLU A 337 -43.37 -52.70 -43.38
CA GLU A 337 -42.36 -53.13 -42.40
C GLU A 337 -41.01 -52.48 -42.65
N GLU A 338 -40.56 -52.40 -43.91
CA GLU A 338 -39.34 -51.67 -44.30
C GLU A 338 -39.44 -50.18 -43.97
N GLU A 339 -40.60 -49.56 -44.19
CA GLU A 339 -40.84 -48.15 -43.84
C GLU A 339 -40.84 -47.93 -42.32
N ARG A 340 -41.40 -48.86 -41.54
CA ARG A 340 -41.33 -48.82 -40.07
C ARG A 340 -39.90 -48.98 -39.56
N GLN A 341 -39.12 -49.91 -40.12
CA GLN A 341 -37.72 -50.11 -39.74
C GLN A 341 -36.87 -48.88 -40.07
N ARG A 342 -37.10 -48.24 -41.23
CA ARG A 342 -36.42 -46.97 -41.57
C ARG A 342 -36.77 -45.86 -40.59
N LEU A 343 -38.04 -45.71 -40.22
CA LEU A 343 -38.46 -44.70 -39.23
C LEU A 343 -37.87 -44.99 -37.85
N GLU A 344 -37.80 -46.25 -37.42
CA GLU A 344 -37.16 -46.63 -36.14
C GLU A 344 -35.65 -46.35 -36.15
N GLU A 345 -34.95 -46.64 -37.25
CA GLU A 345 -33.54 -46.31 -37.43
C GLU A 345 -33.29 -44.79 -37.46
N GLU A 346 -34.16 -44.03 -38.14
CA GLU A 346 -34.13 -42.57 -38.13
C GLU A 346 -34.37 -42.00 -36.72
N HIS A 347 -35.36 -42.52 -35.99
CA HIS A 347 -35.62 -42.13 -34.61
C HIS A 347 -34.44 -42.44 -33.69
N ARG A 348 -33.81 -43.62 -33.82
CA ARG A 348 -32.59 -43.96 -33.07
C ARG A 348 -31.44 -43.00 -33.38
N LEU A 349 -31.20 -42.69 -34.66
CA LEU A 349 -30.16 -41.74 -35.06
C LEU A 349 -30.43 -40.32 -34.56
N VAL A 350 -31.70 -39.90 -34.47
CA VAL A 350 -32.08 -38.61 -33.88
C VAL A 350 -31.84 -38.62 -32.38
N GLU A 351 -32.25 -39.67 -31.66
CA GLU A 351 -32.01 -39.80 -30.23
C GLU A 351 -30.52 -39.85 -29.88
N GLU A 352 -29.70 -40.55 -30.66
CA GLU A 352 -28.24 -40.57 -30.48
C GLU A 352 -27.60 -39.20 -30.73
N LYS A 353 -28.06 -38.47 -31.75
CA LYS A 353 -27.61 -37.09 -32.02
C LYS A 353 -28.04 -36.14 -30.91
N GLU A 354 -29.24 -36.29 -30.35
CA GLU A 354 -29.71 -35.51 -29.22
C GLU A 354 -28.94 -35.81 -27.94
N LYS A 355 -28.69 -37.10 -27.64
CA LYS A 355 -27.82 -37.53 -26.53
C LYS A 355 -26.41 -36.97 -26.67
N ALA A 356 -25.81 -37.07 -27.85
CA ALA A 356 -24.47 -36.52 -28.12
C ALA A 356 -24.43 -34.99 -27.97
N ARG A 357 -25.49 -34.27 -28.40
CA ARG A 357 -25.61 -32.82 -28.18
C ARG A 357 -25.73 -32.46 -26.71
N LEU A 358 -26.54 -33.20 -25.95
CA LEU A 358 -26.70 -33.00 -24.51
C LEU A 358 -25.41 -33.28 -23.74
N GLU A 359 -24.69 -34.36 -24.07
CA GLU A 359 -23.38 -34.67 -23.49
C GLU A 359 -22.33 -33.61 -23.79
N HIS A 360 -22.31 -33.10 -25.03
CA HIS A 360 -21.41 -32.01 -25.40
C HIS A 360 -21.71 -30.72 -24.61
N LEU A 361 -22.99 -30.38 -24.45
CA LEU A 361 -23.41 -29.25 -23.61
C LEU A 361 -23.07 -29.47 -22.13
N ALA A 362 -23.22 -30.69 -21.61
CA ALA A 362 -22.84 -31.03 -20.24
C ALA A 362 -21.33 -30.88 -20.03
N LYS A 363 -20.50 -31.41 -20.94
CA LYS A 363 -19.04 -31.23 -20.91
C LYS A 363 -18.63 -29.76 -20.99
N GLN A 364 -19.34 -28.94 -21.77
CA GLN A 364 -19.10 -27.50 -21.81
C GLN A 364 -19.44 -26.81 -20.48
N ARG A 365 -20.53 -27.20 -19.81
CA ARG A 365 -20.89 -26.69 -18.49
C ARG A 365 -19.87 -27.08 -17.43
N GLU A 366 -19.44 -28.35 -17.39
CA GLU A 366 -18.41 -28.81 -16.47
C GLU A 366 -17.07 -28.07 -16.67
N LEU A 367 -16.65 -27.84 -17.93
CA LEU A 367 -15.45 -27.07 -18.22
C LEU A 367 -15.61 -25.59 -17.80
N ALA A 368 -16.79 -25.00 -17.98
CA ALA A 368 -17.07 -23.64 -17.53
C ALA A 368 -17.07 -23.54 -15.99
N GLU A 369 -17.64 -24.52 -15.28
CA GLU A 369 -17.62 -24.59 -13.82
C GLU A 369 -16.22 -24.80 -13.28
N LYS A 370 -15.42 -25.70 -13.87
CA LYS A 370 -14.00 -25.89 -13.51
C LYS A 370 -13.20 -24.59 -13.67
N ARG A 371 -13.39 -23.87 -14.79
CA ARG A 371 -12.75 -22.56 -15.01
C ARG A 371 -13.21 -21.51 -14.00
N ARG A 372 -14.49 -21.52 -13.60
CA ARG A 372 -15.04 -20.61 -12.59
C ARG A 372 -14.45 -20.90 -11.22
N LEU A 373 -14.36 -22.16 -10.81
CA LEU A 373 -13.75 -22.57 -9.55
C LEU A 373 -12.25 -22.23 -9.51
N GLU A 374 -11.52 -22.50 -10.59
CA GLU A 374 -10.10 -22.13 -10.70
C GLU A 374 -9.90 -20.61 -10.66
N ALA A 375 -10.80 -19.83 -11.27
CA ALA A 375 -10.78 -18.37 -11.18
C ALA A 375 -11.02 -17.88 -9.74
N LEU A 376 -11.99 -18.46 -9.03
CA LEU A 376 -12.25 -18.15 -7.62
C LEU A 376 -11.06 -18.49 -6.73
N GLN A 377 -10.43 -19.65 -6.91
CA GLN A 377 -9.21 -20.02 -6.17
C GLN A 377 -8.07 -19.04 -6.42
N ARG A 378 -7.87 -18.62 -7.68
CA ARG A 378 -6.87 -17.59 -8.01
C ARG A 378 -7.20 -16.24 -7.37
N GLU A 379 -8.47 -15.88 -7.26
CA GLU A 379 -8.89 -14.67 -6.56
C GLU A 379 -8.68 -14.76 -5.05
N GLU A 380 -9.01 -15.88 -4.42
CA GLU A 380 -8.74 -16.14 -3.00
C GLU A 380 -7.24 -16.11 -2.69
N GLU A 381 -6.41 -16.73 -3.53
CA GLU A 381 -4.95 -16.66 -3.38
C GLU A 381 -4.42 -15.22 -3.52
N ARG A 382 -4.95 -14.45 -4.49
CA ARG A 382 -4.58 -13.03 -4.64
C ARG A 382 -5.03 -12.20 -3.44
N ALA A 383 -6.23 -12.45 -2.93
CA ALA A 383 -6.76 -11.78 -1.75
C ALA A 383 -5.94 -12.12 -0.50
N SER A 384 -5.60 -13.39 -0.29
CA SER A 384 -4.73 -13.86 0.79
C SER A 384 -3.34 -13.22 0.70
N ARG A 385 -2.70 -13.24 -0.48
CA ARG A 385 -1.40 -12.56 -0.68
C ARG A 385 -1.49 -11.05 -0.46
N ALA A 386 -2.57 -10.40 -0.89
CA ALA A 386 -2.78 -8.98 -0.67
C ALA A 386 -2.97 -8.66 0.82
N GLN A 387 -3.69 -9.51 1.56
CA GLN A 387 -3.87 -9.39 2.99
C GLN A 387 -2.56 -9.58 3.74
N GLU A 388 -1.79 -10.64 3.43
CA GLU A 388 -0.46 -10.85 4.00
C GLU A 388 0.49 -9.68 3.73
N GLN A 389 0.45 -9.09 2.52
CA GLN A 389 1.24 -7.90 2.20
C GLN A 389 0.77 -6.68 2.99
N ALA A 390 -0.54 -6.49 3.15
CA ALA A 390 -1.10 -5.41 3.95
C ALA A 390 -0.71 -5.54 5.43
N ASP A 391 -0.75 -6.75 5.98
CA ASP A 391 -0.37 -7.00 7.36
C ASP A 391 1.15 -6.87 7.57
N LYS A 392 1.97 -7.29 6.60
CA LYS A 392 3.42 -7.00 6.59
C LYS A 392 3.70 -5.49 6.58
N ARG A 393 2.98 -4.71 5.77
CA ARG A 393 3.12 -3.24 5.75
C ARG A 393 2.69 -2.61 7.07
N ARG A 394 1.55 -3.04 7.63
CA ARG A 394 1.08 -2.58 8.95
C ARG A 394 2.10 -2.87 10.05
N LEU A 395 2.70 -4.05 10.05
CA LEU A 395 3.76 -4.42 11.00
C LEU A 395 5.00 -3.55 10.82
N GLN A 396 5.43 -3.30 9.57
CA GLN A 396 6.56 -2.41 9.28
C GLN A 396 6.29 -0.98 9.73
N ASP A 397 5.09 -0.45 9.51
CA ASP A 397 4.73 0.90 9.95
C ASP A 397 4.66 0.99 11.48
N ARG A 398 4.13 -0.05 12.16
CA ARG A 398 4.19 -0.16 13.62
C ARG A 398 5.63 -0.16 14.14
N LEU A 399 6.51 -0.95 13.53
CA LEU A 399 7.93 -0.99 13.89
C LEU A 399 8.59 0.38 13.71
N ARG A 400 8.31 1.09 12.60
CA ARG A 400 8.82 2.46 12.38
C ARG A 400 8.37 3.44 13.46
N ILE A 401 7.09 3.40 13.82
CA ILE A 401 6.53 4.25 14.88
C ILE A 401 7.20 3.93 16.22
N GLU A 402 7.39 2.65 16.54
CA GLU A 402 8.08 2.24 17.77
C GLU A 402 9.57 2.64 17.78
N GLU A 403 10.27 2.54 16.66
CA GLU A 403 11.64 3.06 16.52
C GLU A 403 11.70 4.57 16.78
N GLU A 404 10.73 5.32 16.26
CA GLU A 404 10.67 6.77 16.48
C GLU A 404 10.37 7.12 17.94
N LYS A 405 9.43 6.41 18.58
CA LYS A 405 9.17 6.54 20.02
C LYS A 405 10.43 6.28 20.84
N LEU A 406 11.19 5.23 20.51
CA LEU A 406 12.46 4.94 21.17
C LEU A 406 13.49 6.06 20.98
N ARG A 407 13.61 6.63 19.77
CA ARG A 407 14.49 7.78 19.52
C ARG A 407 14.10 9.01 20.33
N VAL A 408 12.80 9.30 20.44
CA VAL A 408 12.30 10.40 21.26
C VAL A 408 12.57 10.14 22.74
N GLN A 409 12.30 8.92 23.21
CA GLN A 409 12.58 8.50 24.58
C GLN A 409 14.06 8.64 24.91
N ASP A 410 14.97 8.23 24.02
CA ASP A 410 16.41 8.38 24.21
C ASP A 410 16.84 9.85 24.33
N ARG A 411 16.22 10.76 23.56
CA ARG A 411 16.49 12.21 23.69
C ARG A 411 16.02 12.74 25.04
N ILE A 412 14.84 12.32 25.50
CA ILE A 412 14.29 12.72 26.80
C ILE A 412 15.17 12.19 27.93
N ASP A 413 15.55 10.91 27.88
CA ASP A 413 16.41 10.30 28.89
C ASP A 413 17.79 10.94 28.92
N ASN A 414 18.37 11.25 27.76
CA ASN A 414 19.65 11.95 27.68
C ASN A 414 19.56 13.37 28.26
N ALA A 415 18.48 14.10 27.95
CA ALA A 415 18.23 15.42 28.54
C ALA A 415 18.10 15.35 30.08
N LYS A 416 17.37 14.35 30.60
CA LYS A 416 17.26 14.09 32.04
C LYS A 416 18.62 13.79 32.67
N ARG A 417 19.45 12.94 32.03
CA ARG A 417 20.81 12.62 32.51
C ARG A 417 21.70 13.85 32.57
N LEU A 418 21.72 14.66 31.52
CA LEU A 418 22.50 15.90 31.50
C LEU A 418 22.03 16.87 32.59
N TRP A 419 20.73 16.94 32.84
CA TRP A 419 20.18 17.74 33.93
C TRP A 419 20.60 17.20 35.31
N GLU A 420 20.47 15.90 35.55
CA GLU A 420 20.90 15.25 36.80
C GLU A 420 22.41 15.41 37.03
N GLN A 421 23.24 15.31 35.98
CA GLN A 421 24.67 15.53 36.05
C GLN A 421 25.00 16.99 36.42
N ARG A 422 24.28 17.97 35.84
CA ARG A 422 24.42 19.38 36.21
C ARG A 422 23.98 19.63 37.66
N GLU A 423 22.89 19.03 38.10
CA GLU A 423 22.43 19.12 39.49
C GLU A 423 23.45 18.53 40.47
N TYR A 424 24.05 17.38 40.14
CA TYR A 424 25.15 16.82 40.91
C TYR A 424 26.33 17.79 41.00
N GLN A 425 26.78 18.37 39.87
CA GLN A 425 27.86 19.35 39.84
C GLN A 425 27.55 20.59 40.67
N LYS A 426 26.31 21.10 40.63
CA LYS A 426 25.86 22.21 41.48
C LYS A 426 25.96 21.86 42.96
N ARG A 427 25.52 20.67 43.38
CA ARG A 427 25.61 20.21 44.78
C ARG A 427 27.06 20.08 45.25
N VAL A 428 27.95 19.56 44.40
CA VAL A 428 29.40 19.52 44.68
C VAL A 428 29.99 20.94 44.77
N ALA A 429 29.52 21.89 43.96
CA ALA A 429 29.94 23.29 44.03
C ALA A 429 29.42 24.00 45.30
N LEU A 430 28.20 23.70 45.74
CA LEU A 430 27.63 24.22 46.98
C LEU A 430 28.40 23.71 48.21
N THR A 431 28.64 22.40 48.29
CA THR A 431 29.47 21.82 49.37
C THR A 431 30.90 22.39 49.37
N LYS A 432 31.49 22.65 48.19
CA LYS A 432 32.76 23.40 48.06
C LYS A 432 32.68 24.80 48.65
N LEU A 433 31.58 25.52 48.45
CA LEU A 433 31.38 26.85 49.01
C LEU A 433 31.17 26.81 50.52
N GLU A 434 30.36 25.87 51.02
CA GLU A 434 30.14 25.64 52.45
C GLU A 434 31.47 25.36 53.15
N CYS A 435 32.29 24.44 52.63
CA CYS A 435 33.61 24.15 53.19
C CYS A 435 34.54 25.39 53.22
N LYS A 436 34.47 26.24 52.19
CA LYS A 436 35.26 27.49 52.14
C LYS A 436 34.74 28.51 53.14
N MET A 437 33.42 28.59 53.34
CA MET A 437 32.82 29.48 54.34
C MET A 437 33.17 29.02 55.75
N ASP A 438 33.08 27.73 56.03
CA ASP A 438 33.48 27.16 57.33
C ASP A 438 34.97 27.41 57.62
N SER A 439 35.83 27.20 56.61
CA SER A 439 37.27 27.51 56.72
C SER A 439 37.51 29.01 56.96
N ALA A 440 36.77 29.89 56.30
CA ALA A 440 36.88 31.34 56.49
C ALA A 440 36.41 31.78 57.88
N LEU A 441 35.31 31.19 58.38
CA LEU A 441 34.82 31.41 59.74
C LEU A 441 35.81 30.90 60.78
N GLU A 442 36.47 29.77 60.53
CA GLU A 442 37.52 29.24 61.41
C GLU A 442 38.74 30.17 61.46
N VAL A 443 39.21 30.67 60.31
CA VAL A 443 40.28 31.69 60.26
C VAL A 443 39.85 32.97 60.98
N GLN A 444 38.59 33.39 60.88
CA GLN A 444 38.07 34.54 61.59
C GLN A 444 38.04 34.30 63.11
N ARG A 445 37.61 33.12 63.56
CA ARG A 445 37.66 32.71 64.98
C ARG A 445 39.08 32.67 65.50
N GLN A 446 40.03 32.13 64.73
CA GLN A 446 41.45 32.14 65.06
C GLN A 446 41.99 33.57 65.20
N LYS A 447 41.68 34.47 64.26
CA LYS A 447 42.08 35.89 64.34
C LYS A 447 41.48 36.60 65.55
N ALA A 448 40.20 36.36 65.85
CA ALA A 448 39.55 36.90 67.04
C ALA A 448 40.23 36.40 68.32
N SER A 449 40.52 35.09 68.40
CA SER A 449 41.25 34.52 69.54
C SER A 449 42.67 35.09 69.71
N GLN A 450 43.38 35.34 68.60
CA GLN A 450 44.70 35.98 68.61
C GLN A 450 44.59 37.44 69.07
N HIS A 451 43.55 38.16 68.65
CA HIS A 451 43.30 39.53 69.08
C HIS A 451 42.96 39.60 70.57
N GLU A 452 42.12 38.70 71.09
CA GLU A 452 41.84 38.58 72.52
C GLU A 452 43.11 38.25 73.32
N LEU A 453 43.95 37.33 72.82
CA LEU A 453 45.23 37.01 73.45
C LEU A 453 46.15 38.24 73.48
N ALA A 454 46.25 38.97 72.36
CA ALA A 454 47.03 40.20 72.27
C ALA A 454 46.51 41.27 73.23
N GLN A 455 45.19 41.45 73.36
CA GLN A 455 44.59 42.36 74.33
C GLN A 455 44.88 41.94 75.77
N LYS A 456 44.78 40.64 76.10
CA LYS A 456 45.14 40.12 77.43
C LYS A 456 46.61 40.37 77.75
N LEU A 457 47.52 40.11 76.80
CA LEU A 457 48.95 40.40 76.96
C LEU A 457 49.19 41.90 77.12
N THR A 458 48.53 42.75 76.33
CA THR A 458 48.67 44.21 76.44
C THR A 458 48.14 44.73 77.78
N ALA A 459 47.01 44.19 78.25
CA ALA A 459 46.45 44.51 79.56
C ALA A 459 47.35 44.01 80.70
N GLN A 460 47.98 42.85 80.55
CA GLN A 460 48.94 42.32 81.51
C GLN A 460 50.21 43.18 81.55
N ILE A 461 50.72 43.61 80.40
CA ILE A 461 51.83 44.57 80.29
C ILE A 461 51.46 45.89 80.98
N SER A 462 50.24 46.39 80.80
CA SER A 462 49.79 47.63 81.46
C SER A 462 49.57 47.50 82.97
N LYS A 463 49.47 46.27 83.49
CA LYS A 463 49.33 45.98 84.93
C LYS A 463 50.65 45.63 85.62
N MET A 464 51.70 45.31 84.84
CA MET A 464 53.04 45.15 85.38
C MET A 464 53.58 46.50 85.83
N SER A 465 54.29 46.49 86.95
CA SER A 465 54.95 47.70 87.46
C SER A 465 56.07 48.14 86.51
N GLU A 466 56.38 49.44 86.49
CA GLU A 466 57.47 49.98 85.63
C GLU A 466 58.83 49.29 85.89
N SER A 467 59.06 48.77 87.09
CA SER A 467 60.26 47.99 87.44
C SER A 467 60.30 46.60 86.79
N GLU A 468 59.17 45.88 86.71
CA GLU A 468 59.10 44.55 86.09
C GLU A 468 59.16 44.64 84.55
N MET A 469 58.61 45.71 83.97
CA MET A 469 58.74 46.03 82.53
C MET A 469 60.20 46.33 82.15
N ALA A 470 60.96 47.00 83.02
CA ALA A 470 62.36 47.32 82.79
C ALA A 470 63.29 46.09 82.87
N GLU A 471 62.99 45.10 83.72
CA GLU A 471 63.73 43.83 83.80
C GLU A 471 63.53 42.96 82.55
N LEU A 472 62.30 42.80 82.06
CA LEU A 472 62.01 42.01 80.84
C LEU A 472 62.61 42.63 79.56
N LEU A 473 62.65 43.96 79.46
CA LEU A 473 63.33 44.65 78.35
C LEU A 473 64.87 44.55 78.43
N LYS A 474 65.42 44.31 79.63
CA LYS A 474 66.84 44.03 79.84
C LYS A 474 67.19 42.59 79.44
N GLU A 475 66.33 41.63 79.76
CA GLU A 475 66.50 40.21 79.38
C GLU A 475 66.31 39.98 77.87
N ALA A 476 65.31 40.60 77.23
CA ALA A 476 65.06 40.47 75.79
C ALA A 476 66.16 41.08 74.91
N LYS A 477 67.00 41.98 75.46
CA LYS A 477 68.20 42.49 74.77
C LYS A 477 69.40 41.54 74.85
N SER A 478 69.32 40.47 75.65
CA SER A 478 70.45 39.54 75.85
C SER A 478 70.39 38.25 75.03
N THR A 479 69.25 37.92 74.40
CA THR A 479 69.10 36.62 73.71
C THR A 479 68.17 36.66 72.49
N VAL A 480 68.60 37.22 71.34
CA VAL A 480 68.11 36.75 70.03
C VAL A 480 69.21 36.78 68.96
N PRO A 481 69.52 35.64 68.30
CA PRO A 481 70.35 35.59 67.11
C PRO A 481 69.62 36.13 65.87
N ARG A 482 70.39 36.88 65.10
CA ARG A 482 70.06 37.63 63.89
C ARG A 482 69.48 36.74 62.76
N SER A 483 68.15 36.59 62.72
CA SER A 483 67.45 36.07 61.54
C SER A 483 66.84 37.23 60.74
N ARG A 484 67.39 37.43 59.55
CA ARG A 484 67.14 38.54 58.63
C ARG A 484 65.82 38.28 57.88
N SER A 485 64.69 38.73 58.40
CA SER A 485 63.42 38.73 57.68
C SER A 485 63.38 39.88 56.68
N SER A 486 63.17 39.53 55.41
CA SER A 486 62.96 40.45 54.30
C SER A 486 61.58 41.10 54.41
N LEU A 487 61.57 42.37 54.77
CA LEU A 487 60.44 43.28 54.60
C LEU A 487 60.31 43.58 53.10
N VAL A 488 59.39 42.89 52.40
CA VAL A 488 59.03 43.25 51.02
C VAL A 488 57.99 44.35 51.08
N GLU A 489 58.40 45.55 50.67
CA GLU A 489 57.58 46.73 50.45
C GLU A 489 56.42 46.42 49.50
N SER A 490 55.20 46.49 50.04
CA SER A 490 53.98 46.62 49.27
C SER A 490 53.95 47.98 48.58
N LYS A 491 54.41 48.04 47.32
CA LYS A 491 54.16 49.18 46.43
C LYS A 491 52.67 49.25 46.09
N SER A 492 52.07 50.33 46.56
CA SER A 492 50.75 50.82 46.19
C SER A 492 50.68 51.16 44.69
N SER A 493 49.90 50.39 43.92
CA SER A 493 49.50 50.77 42.56
C SER A 493 48.10 51.38 42.57
N LYS A 494 48.03 52.62 42.09
CA LYS A 494 46.90 53.57 42.04
C LYS A 494 45.58 53.00 41.48
N PRO A 495 44.42 53.56 41.88
CA PRO A 495 43.14 53.32 41.23
C PRO A 495 43.01 54.24 39.99
N ARG A 496 42.71 53.67 38.82
CA ARG A 496 42.50 54.42 37.58
C ARG A 496 40.99 54.51 37.28
N LYS A 497 40.44 55.72 37.31
CA LYS A 497 39.05 56.03 36.91
C LYS A 497 38.93 56.15 35.38
N ARG A 498 37.86 55.54 34.86
CA ARG A 498 36.97 55.87 33.73
C ARG A 498 37.50 56.68 32.52
N SER A 499 37.25 56.14 31.33
CA SER A 499 36.68 56.91 30.22
C SER A 499 35.80 56.04 29.32
N SER A 500 34.77 56.69 28.81
CA SER A 500 33.62 56.28 27.99
C SER A 500 33.92 56.04 26.50
N SER A 501 33.17 55.14 25.86
CA SER A 501 32.56 55.24 24.51
C SER A 501 31.71 53.96 24.31
N VAL A 502 30.38 53.98 24.34
CA VAL A 502 29.40 54.42 23.31
C VAL A 502 29.77 53.91 21.90
N LEU A 503 29.16 52.80 21.46
CA LEU A 503 28.12 52.76 20.41
C LEU A 503 27.78 51.32 19.95
N ASN A 504 26.49 50.99 20.05
CA ASN A 504 25.64 50.27 19.07
C ASN A 504 25.90 48.80 18.69
N LYS A 505 24.97 47.90 19.06
CA LYS A 505 23.87 47.44 18.15
C LYS A 505 22.94 46.37 18.77
N LYS A 506 21.67 46.78 18.90
CA LYS A 506 20.40 46.06 18.67
C LYS A 506 20.10 44.78 19.48
N GLU A 507 19.56 45.00 20.68
CA GLU A 507 18.43 44.21 21.16
C GLU A 507 17.14 44.77 20.53
N ARG A 508 16.36 43.89 19.89
CA ARG A 508 14.98 44.19 19.49
C ARG A 508 14.10 43.86 20.69
N SER A 509 13.73 44.88 21.45
CA SER A 509 12.47 44.88 22.19
C SER A 509 11.33 44.96 21.15
N LEU A 510 10.41 44.02 21.21
CA LEU A 510 9.13 44.11 20.51
C LEU A 510 8.08 44.26 21.60
N ASP A 511 7.57 45.47 21.65
CA ASP A 511 6.42 45.93 22.39
C ASP A 511 5.19 45.21 21.85
N MET A 512 4.42 44.56 22.73
CA MET A 512 3.04 44.15 22.52
C MET A 512 2.40 44.05 23.90
N SER A 513 2.14 45.20 24.51
CA SER A 513 0.97 45.36 25.35
C SER A 513 -0.26 45.49 24.45
N GLU A 514 -1.19 44.54 24.53
CA GLU A 514 -2.64 44.76 24.61
C GLU A 514 -3.40 43.44 24.44
N TYR A 515 -4.30 43.18 25.40
CA TYR A 515 -5.51 42.34 25.33
C TYR A 515 -5.38 40.84 24.96
N ASP A 516 -5.42 39.98 25.97
CA ASP A 516 -6.64 39.21 26.34
C ASP A 516 -6.32 38.25 27.50
N GLN A 517 -6.60 38.71 28.73
CA GLN A 517 -6.66 37.86 29.91
C GLN A 517 -8.05 37.23 29.97
N HIS A 518 -8.21 36.05 29.38
CA HIS A 518 -9.23 35.09 29.82
C HIS A 518 -8.56 34.06 30.75
N THR A 519 -8.38 34.46 32.01
CA THR A 519 -8.30 33.51 33.12
C THR A 519 -9.70 32.92 33.29
N LEU A 520 -9.93 31.73 32.75
CA LEU A 520 -11.10 30.93 33.10
C LEU A 520 -10.91 30.43 34.53
N ASP A 521 -11.71 31.01 35.43
CA ASP A 521 -11.80 30.60 36.82
C ASP A 521 -12.21 29.13 36.92
N ARG A 522 -11.41 28.37 37.68
CA ARG A 522 -11.59 26.95 37.97
C ARG A 522 -12.82 26.66 38.85
N THR A 523 -13.61 27.68 39.18
CA THR A 523 -14.82 27.59 40.00
C THR A 523 -16.11 27.60 39.18
N GLU A 524 -16.06 27.94 37.88
CA GLU A 524 -17.24 27.90 37.00
C GLU A 524 -17.45 26.53 36.33
N THR A 525 -16.39 25.71 36.20
CA THR A 525 -16.51 24.34 35.67
C THR A 525 -17.24 23.39 36.62
N ASP A 526 -17.17 23.64 37.93
CA ASP A 526 -17.88 22.82 38.94
C ASP A 526 -19.34 23.27 39.14
N ALA A 527 -19.68 24.52 38.82
CA ALA A 527 -21.07 25.01 38.85
C ALA A 527 -21.90 24.54 37.64
N ILE A 528 -21.26 24.25 36.49
CA ILE A 528 -21.94 23.71 35.30
C ILE A 528 -22.16 22.19 35.42
N LEU A 529 -21.33 21.47 36.18
CA LEU A 529 -21.54 20.04 36.47
C LEU A 529 -22.62 19.79 37.54
N ALA A 530 -22.96 20.79 38.36
CA ALA A 530 -23.99 20.71 39.40
C ALA A 530 -25.41 21.09 38.96
N THR A 531 -25.60 21.53 37.71
CA THR A 531 -26.93 21.91 37.15
C THR A 531 -27.48 20.90 36.14
N LEU A 532 -26.88 19.70 36.05
CA LEU A 532 -27.50 18.60 35.32
C LEU A 532 -28.72 18.10 36.12
N PRO A 533 -29.96 18.19 35.58
CA PRO A 533 -31.10 17.62 36.24
C PRO A 533 -30.89 16.11 36.33
N ASN A 534 -30.93 15.58 37.55
CA ASN A 534 -31.15 14.17 37.82
C ASN A 534 -32.44 13.77 37.09
N LYS A 535 -32.28 13.20 35.89
CA LYS A 535 -33.38 12.50 35.24
C LYS A 535 -33.41 11.11 35.81
N ASP A 536 -34.23 11.01 36.84
CA ASP A 536 -34.82 9.78 37.28
C ASP A 536 -35.22 8.91 36.10
N SER A 537 -34.80 7.66 36.23
CA SER A 537 -35.25 6.50 35.50
C SER A 537 -36.78 6.46 35.42
N THR A 538 -37.33 6.94 34.33
CA THR A 538 -38.58 6.41 33.80
C THR A 538 -38.33 6.00 32.36
N GLY A 539 -38.25 4.68 32.17
CA GLY A 539 -38.10 4.04 30.88
C GLY A 539 -39.31 4.31 30.01
N VAL A 540 -39.24 5.39 29.24
CA VAL A 540 -39.97 5.51 27.98
C VAL A 540 -38.93 5.30 26.89
N GLU A 541 -38.84 4.07 26.39
CA GLU A 541 -38.15 3.76 25.14
C GLU A 541 -38.79 4.60 24.03
N ARG A 542 -38.29 5.82 23.84
CA ARG A 542 -38.57 6.57 22.63
C ARG A 542 -37.96 5.77 21.49
N ALA A 543 -38.84 5.29 20.61
CA ALA A 543 -38.48 4.56 19.41
C ALA A 543 -37.27 5.24 18.75
N ARG A 544 -36.20 4.47 18.55
CA ARG A 544 -35.01 4.94 17.84
C ARG A 544 -35.47 5.53 16.51
N PRO A 545 -35.11 6.78 16.18
CA PRO A 545 -35.44 7.32 14.87
C PRO A 545 -34.86 6.35 13.83
N VAL A 546 -35.73 5.81 12.99
CA VAL A 546 -35.33 4.90 11.90
C VAL A 546 -34.48 5.73 10.95
N VAL A 547 -33.16 5.56 11.04
CA VAL A 547 -32.21 6.20 10.13
C VAL A 547 -32.53 5.69 8.74
N THR A 548 -33.08 6.55 7.89
CA THR A 548 -33.46 6.15 6.55
C THR A 548 -32.24 6.20 5.62
N GLN A 549 -32.26 5.41 4.55
CA GLN A 549 -31.23 5.50 3.52
C GLN A 549 -31.11 6.93 2.94
N ARG A 550 -32.22 7.69 2.91
CA ARG A 550 -32.23 9.09 2.50
C ARG A 550 -31.39 9.99 3.41
N ASP A 551 -31.41 9.75 4.72
CA ASP A 551 -30.62 10.55 5.68
C ASP A 551 -29.12 10.30 5.50
N ILE A 552 -28.74 9.04 5.22
CA ILE A 552 -27.37 8.65 4.88
C ILE A 552 -26.92 9.35 3.59
N ASP A 553 -27.77 9.33 2.56
CA ASP A 553 -27.43 9.91 1.26
C ASP A 553 -27.36 11.44 1.32
N GLN A 554 -28.25 12.10 2.07
CA GLN A 554 -28.19 13.55 2.33
C GLN A 554 -26.93 13.94 3.09
N LEU A 555 -26.54 13.17 4.12
CA LEU A 555 -25.33 13.43 4.88
C LEU A 555 -24.09 13.28 3.98
N LYS A 556 -24.00 12.20 3.18
CA LYS A 556 -22.92 12.02 2.20
C LYS A 556 -22.86 13.15 1.18
N GLN A 557 -24.01 13.59 0.67
CA GLN A 557 -24.07 14.68 -0.30
C GLN A 557 -23.54 15.99 0.31
N ARG A 558 -23.92 16.29 1.56
CA ARG A 558 -23.41 17.46 2.30
C ARG A 558 -21.92 17.37 2.59
N GLN A 559 -21.43 16.20 2.99
CA GLN A 559 -20.01 15.97 3.25
C GLN A 559 -19.17 16.11 1.97
N ASN A 560 -19.66 15.53 0.86
CA ASN A 560 -19.01 15.65 -0.44
C ASN A 560 -18.98 17.09 -0.94
N SER A 561 -20.06 17.87 -0.75
CA SER A 561 -20.06 19.28 -1.16
C SER A 561 -19.09 20.13 -0.33
N GLU A 562 -18.99 19.88 0.97
CA GLU A 562 -18.05 20.58 1.86
C GLU A 562 -16.58 20.23 1.52
N ILE A 563 -16.29 18.95 1.23
CA ILE A 563 -14.96 18.54 0.75
C ILE A 563 -14.62 19.22 -0.58
N LEU A 564 -15.57 19.25 -1.54
CA LEU A 564 -15.36 19.89 -2.83
C LEU A 564 -15.13 21.40 -2.68
N GLN A 565 -15.89 22.08 -1.83
CA GLN A 565 -15.67 23.49 -1.52
C GLN A 565 -14.26 23.73 -0.97
N ARG A 566 -13.79 22.87 -0.06
CA ARG A 566 -12.45 23.00 0.51
C ARG A 566 -11.35 22.71 -0.51
N ILE A 567 -11.53 21.72 -1.37
CA ILE A 567 -10.60 21.44 -2.47
C ILE A 567 -10.49 22.64 -3.41
N ASN A 568 -11.62 23.23 -3.81
CA ASN A 568 -11.63 24.39 -4.70
C ASN A 568 -10.96 25.60 -4.04
N TYR A 569 -11.19 25.82 -2.75
CA TYR A 569 -10.51 26.87 -1.98
C TYR A 569 -8.97 26.67 -1.99
N GLU A 570 -8.50 25.46 -1.72
CA GLU A 570 -7.07 25.15 -1.72
C GLU A 570 -6.44 25.22 -3.12
N GLN A 571 -7.18 24.86 -4.16
CA GLN A 571 -6.73 25.02 -5.54
C GLN A 571 -6.57 26.49 -5.91
N ALA A 572 -7.52 27.35 -5.54
CA ALA A 572 -7.41 28.80 -5.75
C ALA A 572 -6.21 29.39 -5.00
N ARG A 573 -6.00 29.00 -3.74
CA ARG A 573 -4.80 29.39 -2.97
C ARG A 573 -3.50 28.89 -3.61
N GLU A 574 -3.50 27.68 -4.15
CA GLU A 574 -2.32 27.12 -4.81
C GLU A 574 -1.97 27.87 -6.10
N GLU A 575 -2.99 28.34 -6.84
CA GLU A 575 -2.80 29.21 -8.00
C GLU A 575 -2.23 30.58 -7.57
N GLU A 576 -2.77 31.20 -6.52
CA GLU A 576 -2.21 32.44 -5.94
C GLU A 576 -0.72 32.26 -5.60
N ARG A 577 -0.38 31.21 -4.85
CA ARG A 577 1.02 30.87 -4.48
C ARG A 577 1.93 30.70 -5.70
N ARG A 578 1.44 30.07 -6.77
CA ARG A 578 2.19 29.92 -8.03
C ARG A 578 2.43 31.28 -8.68
N THR A 579 1.42 32.14 -8.74
CA THR A 579 1.58 33.50 -9.29
C THR A 579 2.54 34.34 -8.46
N GLU A 580 2.52 34.22 -7.13
CA GLU A 580 3.45 34.92 -6.24
C GLU A 580 4.89 34.42 -6.43
N LEU A 581 5.12 33.10 -6.54
CA LEU A 581 6.45 32.56 -6.85
C LEU A 581 6.98 32.96 -8.22
N LEU A 582 6.08 33.20 -9.20
CA LEU A 582 6.45 33.67 -10.53
C LEU A 582 6.80 35.16 -10.55
N LYS A 583 6.16 35.97 -9.69
CA LYS A 583 6.44 37.41 -9.57
C LYS A 583 7.79 37.70 -8.88
N VAL A 584 8.28 36.80 -8.04
CA VAL A 584 9.51 37.01 -7.25
C VAL A 584 10.76 36.66 -8.07
N THR A 585 11.57 37.68 -8.36
CA THR A 585 12.83 37.56 -9.10
C THR A 585 14.03 37.25 -8.22
N ASP A 586 14.04 37.66 -6.93
CA ASP A 586 15.14 37.36 -6.00
C ASP A 586 15.12 35.86 -5.59
N PRO A 587 16.22 35.10 -5.83
CA PRO A 587 16.30 33.69 -5.42
C PRO A 587 16.19 33.47 -3.91
N THR A 588 16.59 34.44 -3.08
CA THR A 588 16.56 34.30 -1.61
C THR A 588 15.14 34.42 -1.08
N GLU A 589 14.41 35.42 -1.55
CA GLU A 589 13.00 35.62 -1.27
C GLU A 589 12.15 34.48 -1.83
N ARG A 590 12.45 33.99 -3.04
CA ARG A 590 11.78 32.82 -3.63
C ARG A 590 11.93 31.56 -2.77
N LYS A 591 13.12 31.32 -2.19
CA LYS A 591 13.34 30.22 -1.24
C LYS A 591 12.54 30.38 0.05
N ARG A 592 12.45 31.61 0.58
CA ARG A 592 11.63 31.91 1.78
C ARG A 592 10.15 31.62 1.52
N LEU A 593 9.59 32.15 0.43
CA LEU A 593 8.20 31.92 0.03
C LEU A 593 7.91 30.46 -0.24
N THR A 594 8.81 29.75 -0.92
CA THR A 594 8.67 28.29 -1.13
C THR A 594 8.57 27.55 0.21
N THR A 595 9.36 27.93 1.21
CA THR A 595 9.32 27.30 2.54
C THR A 595 8.01 27.61 3.26
N LEU A 596 7.55 28.87 3.18
CA LEU A 596 6.29 29.32 3.77
C LEU A 596 5.10 28.57 3.14
N PHE A 597 5.03 28.53 1.82
CA PHE A 597 4.01 27.79 1.07
C PHE A 597 4.02 26.29 1.32
N THR A 598 5.20 25.71 1.57
CA THR A 598 5.28 24.30 1.97
C THR A 598 4.63 24.08 3.33
N ARG A 599 4.81 25.00 4.29
CA ARG A 599 4.16 24.94 5.60
C ARG A 599 2.65 25.12 5.48
N GLU A 600 2.19 26.07 4.67
CA GLU A 600 0.75 26.27 4.43
C GLU A 600 0.09 25.06 3.77
N ARG A 601 0.75 24.41 2.80
CA ARG A 601 0.24 23.15 2.22
C ARG A 601 0.09 22.06 3.28
N LEU A 602 1.06 21.95 4.20
CA LEU A 602 0.97 21.00 5.30
C LEU A 602 -0.21 21.32 6.22
N THR A 603 -0.41 22.59 6.58
CA THR A 603 -1.57 23.02 7.36
C THR A 603 -2.88 22.69 6.66
N ALA A 604 -3.01 23.01 5.37
CA ALA A 604 -4.18 22.70 4.56
C ALA A 604 -4.47 21.20 4.48
N THR A 605 -3.43 20.36 4.34
CA THR A 605 -3.60 18.90 4.40
C THR A 605 -4.07 18.42 5.78
N GLY A 606 -3.62 19.06 6.86
CA GLY A 606 -4.07 18.80 8.22
C GLY A 606 -5.56 19.11 8.39
N GLU A 607 -5.97 20.34 8.04
CA GLU A 607 -7.37 20.76 8.08
C GLU A 607 -8.28 19.86 7.23
N MET A 608 -7.79 19.39 6.09
CA MET A 608 -8.55 18.47 5.24
C MET A 608 -8.73 17.08 5.85
N ASN A 609 -7.72 16.57 6.55
CA ASN A 609 -7.82 15.31 7.27
C ASN A 609 -8.76 15.45 8.48
N GLU A 610 -8.69 16.56 9.22
CA GLU A 610 -9.61 16.84 10.33
C GLU A 610 -11.08 16.91 9.85
N LEU A 611 -11.33 17.52 8.68
CA LEU A 611 -12.67 17.54 8.10
C LEU A 611 -13.17 16.13 7.76
N LYS A 612 -12.33 15.30 7.14
CA LYS A 612 -12.67 13.90 6.84
C LYS A 612 -12.95 13.10 8.09
N GLU A 613 -12.14 13.26 9.13
CA GLU A 613 -12.37 12.59 10.41
C GLU A 613 -13.66 13.04 11.09
N ARG A 614 -14.01 14.33 10.97
CA ARG A 614 -15.30 14.85 11.45
C ARG A 614 -16.46 14.21 10.68
N HIS A 615 -16.35 14.13 9.35
CA HIS A 615 -17.35 13.49 8.49
C HIS A 615 -17.52 12.01 8.83
N ASP A 616 -16.43 11.28 9.04
CA ASP A 616 -16.44 9.87 9.46
C ASP A 616 -17.06 9.68 10.84
N ARG A 617 -16.85 10.63 11.76
CA ARG A 617 -17.48 10.63 13.09
C ARG A 617 -18.98 10.88 12.98
N GLU A 618 -19.41 11.82 12.17
CA GLU A 618 -20.83 12.11 11.91
C GLU A 618 -21.54 10.92 11.24
N MET A 619 -20.92 10.32 10.23
CA MET A 619 -21.40 9.09 9.58
C MET A 619 -21.52 7.94 10.56
N ARG A 620 -20.50 7.72 11.39
CA ARG A 620 -20.55 6.70 12.45
C ARG A 620 -21.68 6.97 13.42
N ARG A 621 -21.85 8.20 13.91
CA ARG A 621 -22.95 8.57 14.82
C ARG A 621 -24.32 8.32 14.22
N LEU A 622 -24.50 8.64 12.94
CA LEU A 622 -25.74 8.39 12.22
C LEU A 622 -26.02 6.88 12.11
N LEU A 623 -25.01 6.08 11.76
CA LEU A 623 -25.14 4.62 11.62
C LEU A 623 -25.34 3.88 12.94
N THR A 624 -24.67 4.33 14.01
CA THR A 624 -24.76 3.69 15.34
C THR A 624 -25.95 4.18 16.16
N GLY A 625 -26.64 5.23 15.71
CA GLY A 625 -27.75 5.85 16.44
C GLY A 625 -27.34 6.46 17.78
N THR A 626 -26.04 6.64 18.03
CA THR A 626 -25.51 7.20 19.27
C THR A 626 -25.49 8.73 19.18
N TYR A 627 -26.67 9.35 19.13
CA TYR A 627 -26.82 10.76 19.44
C TYR A 627 -26.81 10.91 20.97
N ARG A 628 -25.63 11.07 21.57
CA ARG A 628 -25.56 11.73 22.88
C ARG A 628 -25.91 13.20 22.61
N ARG A 629 -27.07 13.62 23.11
CA ARG A 629 -27.42 15.04 23.21
C ARG A 629 -26.45 15.74 24.14
#